data_AF-A0A250IVF5-F1
#
_entry.id   AF-A0A250IVF5-F1
#
_cell.length_a   1.000
_cell.length_b   1.000
_cell.length_c   1.000
_cell.angle_alpha   90.00
_cell.angle_beta   90.00
_cell.angle_gamma   90.00
#
_symmetry.space_group_name_H-M   'P 1'
#
loop_
_entity.id
_entity.type
_entity.pdbx_description
1 polymer ?
#
loop_
_entity_poly.entity_id
_entity_poly.type
_entity_poly.pdbx_seq_one_letter_code
_entity_poly.pdbx_strand_id
1 'polypeptide(L)'
;MTAWVATQAAARRTPAIAIKHSGSGAMVYVTGIDGVKNQGGGRDKRNWQLWVNGTYADAGVGAKVLQAGDKVLWKFAPPPPSGS
;
A
#
# COMPACT_ATOMS: atom_id res chain seq x y z
N MET A 1 1.60 -4.15 -15.11
CA MET A 1 0.49 -3.79 -14.20
C MET A 1 1.09 -3.09 -12.98
N THR A 2 0.47 -2.04 -12.46
CA THR A 2 0.96 -1.40 -11.22
C THR A 2 0.39 -2.08 -9.98
N ALA A 3 1.04 -1.92 -8.83
CA ALA A 3 0.53 -2.40 -7.55
C ALA A 3 -0.86 -1.82 -7.25
N TRP A 4 -1.19 -0.64 -7.76
CA TRP A 4 -2.50 -0.02 -7.58
C TRP A 4 -3.59 -0.76 -8.33
N VAL A 5 -3.33 -1.16 -9.58
CA VAL A 5 -4.28 -1.96 -10.37
C VAL A 5 -4.48 -3.33 -9.71
N ALA A 6 -3.41 -3.97 -9.23
CA ALA A 6 -3.50 -5.24 -8.52
C ALA A 6 -4.31 -5.12 -7.21
N THR A 7 -4.07 -4.05 -6.43
CA THR A 7 -4.80 -3.77 -5.18
C THR A 7 -6.30 -3.58 -5.44
N GLN A 8 -6.67 -2.80 -6.47
CA GLN A 8 -8.07 -2.62 -6.85
C GLN A 8 -8.72 -3.93 -7.29
N ALA A 9 -8.01 -4.74 -8.08
CA ALA A 9 -8.52 -6.04 -8.51
C ALA A 9 -8.77 -6.98 -7.32
N ALA A 10 -7.88 -6.99 -6.33
CA ALA A 10 -8.06 -7.77 -5.10
C ALA A 10 -9.25 -7.27 -4.25
N ALA A 11 -9.38 -5.95 -4.06
CA ALA A 11 -10.48 -5.33 -3.32
C ALA A 11 -11.85 -5.62 -3.97
N ARG A 12 -11.94 -5.61 -5.31
CA ARG A 12 -13.19 -5.96 -6.03
C ARG A 12 -13.65 -7.39 -5.79
N ARG A 13 -12.72 -8.31 -5.49
CA ARG A 13 -13.03 -9.72 -5.17
C ARG A 13 -13.43 -9.91 -3.71
N THR A 14 -13.19 -8.92 -2.86
CA THR A 14 -13.49 -8.98 -1.42
C THR A 14 -14.22 -7.71 -1.01
N PRO A 15 -15.54 -7.60 -1.26
CA PRO A 15 -16.29 -6.35 -1.10
C PRO A 15 -16.23 -5.74 0.31
N ALA A 16 -15.93 -6.55 1.33
CA ALA A 16 -15.72 -6.09 2.70
C ALA A 16 -14.46 -5.19 2.84
N ILE A 17 -13.44 -5.36 1.99
CA ILE A 17 -12.19 -4.60 2.08
C ILE A 17 -12.33 -3.30 1.30
N ALA A 18 -12.72 -2.23 2.00
CA ALA A 18 -12.78 -0.89 1.42
C ALA A 18 -11.40 -0.21 1.39
N ILE A 19 -10.92 0.19 0.21
CA ILE A 19 -9.68 0.95 0.05
C ILE A 19 -10.00 2.44 -0.08
N LYS A 20 -9.49 3.26 0.84
CA LYS A 20 -9.53 4.72 0.77
C LYS A 20 -8.20 5.25 0.23
N HIS A 21 -8.27 6.20 -0.69
CA HIS A 21 -7.10 6.78 -1.32
C HIS A 21 -7.34 8.23 -1.73
N SER A 22 -6.25 8.93 -2.05
CA SER A 22 -6.22 10.25 -2.65
C SER A 22 -5.22 10.28 -3.81
N GLY A 23 -5.29 11.31 -4.65
CA GLY A 23 -4.44 11.41 -5.84
C GLY A 23 -4.86 10.44 -6.96
N SER A 24 -4.09 10.43 -8.04
CA SER A 24 -4.40 9.63 -9.24
C SER A 24 -3.11 9.21 -9.97
N GLY A 25 -3.23 8.21 -10.84
CA GLY A 25 -2.09 7.68 -11.61
C GLY A 25 -0.93 7.24 -10.72
N ALA A 26 0.28 7.70 -11.04
CA ALA A 26 1.49 7.43 -10.25
C ALA A 26 1.44 8.01 -8.82
N MET A 27 0.63 9.06 -8.61
CA MET A 27 0.51 9.81 -7.34
C MET A 27 -0.59 9.26 -6.42
N VAL A 28 -1.16 8.09 -6.70
CA VAL A 28 -2.12 7.47 -5.79
C VAL A 28 -1.46 7.19 -4.44
N TYR A 29 -2.12 7.66 -3.39
CA TYR A 29 -1.74 7.44 -2.01
C TYR A 29 -2.87 6.78 -1.24
N VAL A 30 -2.61 5.63 -0.63
CA VAL A 30 -3.60 4.91 0.20
C VAL A 30 -3.68 5.58 1.57
N THR A 31 -4.87 6.03 1.92
CA THR A 31 -5.16 6.75 3.17
C THR A 31 -5.83 5.87 4.22
N GLY A 32 -6.38 4.72 3.79
CA GLY A 32 -6.94 3.72 4.69
C GLY A 32 -7.36 2.44 3.98
N ILE A 33 -7.41 1.35 4.74
CA ILE A 33 -7.89 0.04 4.30
C ILE A 33 -8.82 -0.47 5.39
N ASP A 34 -10.01 -0.91 5.00
CA ASP A 34 -11.03 -1.50 5.87
C ASP A 34 -11.31 -0.65 7.13
N GLY A 35 -11.56 0.64 6.91
CA GLY A 35 -11.87 1.60 7.98
C GLY A 35 -10.66 2.10 8.80
N VAL A 36 -9.50 1.43 8.73
CA VAL A 36 -8.29 1.85 9.45
C VAL A 36 -7.55 2.91 8.66
N LYS A 37 -7.44 4.12 9.23
CA LYS A 37 -6.77 5.28 8.64
C LYS A 37 -5.28 5.34 9.01
N ASN A 38 -4.48 5.94 8.13
CA ASN A 38 -3.12 6.37 8.45
C ASN A 38 -3.10 7.30 9.67
N GLN A 39 -2.06 7.17 10.51
CA GLN A 39 -1.93 7.94 11.75
C GLN A 39 -1.08 9.21 11.60
N GLY A 40 -0.47 9.43 10.42
CA GLY A 40 0.34 10.61 10.14
C GLY A 40 1.82 10.44 10.46
N GLY A 41 2.51 11.55 10.72
CA GLY A 41 3.96 11.58 10.95
C GLY A 41 4.37 11.23 12.39
N GLY A 42 5.53 10.60 12.54
CA GLY A 42 6.11 10.22 13.84
C GLY A 42 6.63 8.78 13.84
N ARG A 43 7.59 8.47 14.73
CA ARG A 43 8.23 7.14 14.79
C ARG A 43 7.29 6.05 15.31
N ASP A 44 6.33 6.43 16.15
CA ASP A 44 5.35 5.49 16.73
C ASP A 44 4.02 5.47 15.95
N LYS A 45 3.91 6.27 14.87
CA LYS A 45 2.69 6.35 14.07
C LYS A 45 2.68 5.29 12.99
N ARG A 46 1.61 4.51 12.95
CA ARG A 46 1.39 3.46 11.98
C ARG A 46 0.71 4.01 10.73
N ASN A 47 1.23 3.63 9.58
CA ASN A 47 0.65 3.94 8.28
C ASN A 47 0.59 2.68 7.43
N TRP A 48 -0.26 2.69 6.41
CA TRP A 48 -0.32 1.63 5.42
C TRP A 48 0.92 1.66 4.52
N GLN A 49 1.66 0.57 4.55
CA GLN A 49 2.90 0.37 3.83
C GLN A 49 2.70 -0.65 2.73
N LEU A 50 3.24 -0.36 1.55
CA LEU A 50 3.32 -1.30 0.45
C LEU A 50 4.60 -2.13 0.56
N TRP A 51 4.43 -3.44 0.51
CA TRP A 51 5.53 -4.41 0.46
C TRP A 51 5.37 -5.29 -0.76
N VAL A 52 6.48 -5.57 -1.45
CA VAL A 52 6.52 -6.48 -2.61
C VAL A 52 7.59 -7.52 -2.34
N ASN A 53 7.22 -8.80 -2.41
CA ASN A 53 8.11 -9.93 -2.17
C ASN A 53 8.87 -9.87 -0.83
N GLY A 54 8.23 -9.30 0.21
CA GLY A 54 8.82 -9.17 1.54
C GLY A 54 9.69 -7.93 1.75
N THR A 55 9.89 -7.11 0.72
CA THR A 55 10.66 -5.86 0.79
C THR A 55 9.75 -4.64 0.77
N TYR A 56 10.11 -3.60 1.54
CA TYR A 56 9.39 -2.33 1.52
C TYR A 56 9.53 -1.69 0.13
N ALA A 57 8.41 -1.26 -0.45
CA ALA A 57 8.44 -0.75 -1.82
C ALA A 57 9.24 0.57 -1.89
N ASP A 58 10.11 0.66 -2.89
CA ASP A 58 10.90 1.84 -3.28
C ASP A 58 10.06 2.92 -3.99
N ALA A 59 8.84 2.57 -4.40
CA ALA A 59 7.91 3.46 -5.08
C ALA A 59 6.49 3.33 -4.50
N GLY A 60 5.70 4.40 -4.61
CA GLY A 60 4.30 4.39 -4.24
C GLY A 60 3.47 3.40 -5.04
N VAL A 61 2.30 3.00 -4.52
CA VAL A 61 1.43 1.99 -5.13
C VAL A 61 1.01 2.31 -6.57
N GLY A 62 0.85 3.59 -6.90
CA GLY A 62 0.53 4.05 -8.24
C GLY A 62 1.67 3.88 -9.26
N ALA A 63 2.92 3.90 -8.79
CA ALA A 63 4.13 3.86 -9.62
C ALA A 63 4.85 2.50 -9.59
N LYS A 64 4.69 1.70 -8.54
CA LYS A 64 5.34 0.40 -8.42
C LYS A 64 4.80 -0.58 -9.47
N VAL A 65 5.60 -0.89 -10.47
CA VAL A 65 5.29 -1.89 -11.50
C VAL A 65 5.58 -3.29 -10.92
N LEU A 66 4.63 -4.21 -11.11
CA LEU A 66 4.75 -5.60 -10.68
C LEU A 66 5.10 -6.51 -11.85
N GLN A 67 5.89 -7.55 -11.55
CA GLN A 67 6.15 -8.68 -12.42
C GLN A 67 5.23 -9.86 -12.09
N ALA A 68 5.13 -10.83 -13.01
CA ALA A 68 4.34 -12.03 -12.77
C ALA A 68 4.95 -12.84 -11.61
N GLY A 69 4.10 -13.26 -10.66
CA GLY A 69 4.53 -13.99 -9.46
C GLY A 69 4.83 -13.10 -8.25
N ASP A 70 4.90 -11.77 -8.42
CA ASP A 70 5.09 -10.84 -7.31
C ASP A 70 3.95 -10.94 -6.29
N LYS A 71 4.32 -10.91 -5.01
CA LYS A 71 3.40 -10.90 -3.88
C LYS A 71 3.32 -9.51 -3.28
N VAL A 72 2.13 -8.92 -3.35
CA VAL A 72 1.80 -7.64 -2.71
C VAL A 72 1.30 -7.89 -1.30
N LEU A 73 1.84 -7.14 -0.35
CA LEU A 73 1.40 -7.13 1.04
C LEU A 73 1.20 -5.69 1.52
N TRP A 74 0.04 -5.42 2.12
CA TRP A 74 -0.23 -4.19 2.85
C TRP A 74 0.00 -4.42 4.34
N LYS A 75 0.92 -3.67 4.94
CA LYS A 75 1.19 -3.71 6.40
C LYS A 75 0.77 -2.41 7.03
N PHE A 76 0.02 -2.47 8.13
CA PHE A 76 -0.21 -1.30 8.98
C PHE A 76 0.88 -1.26 10.06
N ALA A 77 1.90 -0.43 9.90
CA ALA A 77 3.11 -0.51 10.72
C ALA A 77 3.74 0.87 10.95
N PRO A 78 4.50 1.05 12.05
CA PRO A 78 5.37 2.22 12.20
C PRO A 78 6.41 2.26 11.06
N PRO A 79 7.05 3.41 10.78
CA PRO A 79 8.05 3.50 9.73
C PRO A 79 9.08 2.38 9.83
N PRO A 80 9.55 1.80 8.71
CA PRO A 80 10.61 0.81 8.75
C PRO A 80 11.84 1.40 9.48
N PRO A 81 12.61 0.56 10.21
CA PRO A 81 13.87 1.01 10.80
C PRO A 81 14.76 1.63 9.71
N SER A 82 15.38 2.77 10.00
CA SER A 82 16.32 3.41 9.09
C SER A 82 17.42 2.43 8.69
N GLY A 83 17.51 2.07 7.40
CA GLY A 83 18.61 1.24 6.85
C GLY A 83 18.30 -0.25 6.66
N SER A 84 17.06 -0.61 6.30
CA SER A 84 16.72 -1.95 5.79
C SER A 84 16.95 -2.07 4.29
#